data_AF-A0A7X1NZZ1-F1
#
_entry.id   AF-A0A7X1NZZ1-F1
#
_cell.length_a   1.000
_cell.length_b   1.000
_cell.length_c   1.000
_cell.angle_alpha   90.00
_cell.angle_beta   90.00
_cell.angle_gamma   90.00
#
_symmetry.space_group_name_H-M   'P 1'
#
loop_
_entity.id
_entity.type
_entity.pdbx_description
1 polymer ?
#
loop_
_entity_poly.entity_id
_entity_poly.type
_entity_poly.pdbx_seq_one_letter_code
_entity_poly.pdbx_strand_id
1 'polypeptide(L)'
;MRGLEWRVRIALREPCPLLADGACGIFEARPLSCRGFASFSAEACQRAYDALTDDVMIPQPYANVRSALESALRAALKACTLPAVSYELTGALSKALADSDAEARWLEGETVFDPDSIDRSADAATEFQREVILDTVIAAARGEAPR
;
A
#
# COMPACT_ATOMS: atom_id res chain seq x y z
N MET A 1 7.39 0.24 -16.58
CA MET A 1 7.33 0.28 -15.10
C MET A 1 6.72 -0.97 -14.46
N ARG A 2 5.72 -1.62 -15.06
CA ARG A 2 5.13 -2.87 -14.52
C ARG A 2 6.19 -3.95 -14.26
N GLY A 3 6.07 -4.65 -13.15
CA GLY A 3 6.96 -5.79 -12.78
C GLY A 3 8.36 -5.41 -12.32
N LEU A 4 8.69 -4.11 -12.24
CA LEU A 4 9.96 -3.65 -11.67
C LEU A 4 9.86 -3.54 -10.15
N GLU A 5 10.95 -3.82 -9.43
CA GLU A 5 11.06 -3.59 -7.99
C GLU A 5 10.92 -2.09 -7.65
N TRP A 6 10.40 -1.76 -6.46
CA TRP A 6 9.98 -0.39 -6.14
C TRP A 6 11.12 0.63 -6.18
N ARG A 7 12.34 0.28 -5.78
CA ARG A 7 13.52 1.15 -5.85
C ARG A 7 13.92 1.42 -7.29
N VAL A 8 13.81 0.41 -8.16
CA VAL A 8 14.07 0.57 -9.60
C VAL A 8 13.03 1.53 -10.21
N ARG A 9 11.76 1.43 -9.80
CA ARG A 9 10.72 2.36 -10.26
C ARG A 9 11.01 3.81 -9.85
N ILE A 10 11.47 4.03 -8.61
CA ILE A 10 11.86 5.37 -8.13
C ILE A 10 13.04 5.92 -8.94
N ALA A 11 14.05 5.10 -9.21
CA ALA A 11 15.24 5.50 -9.96
C ALA A 11 14.93 5.92 -11.42
N LEU A 12 13.85 5.41 -12.01
CA LEU A 12 13.39 5.82 -13.35
C LEU A 12 12.85 7.25 -13.39
N ARG A 13 12.45 7.82 -12.25
CA ARG A 13 11.88 9.18 -12.12
C ARG A 13 10.66 9.46 -13.01
N GLU A 14 10.00 8.40 -13.47
CA GLU A 14 8.81 8.53 -14.29
C GLU A 14 7.63 9.03 -13.43
N PRO A 15 6.86 10.02 -13.91
CA PRO A 15 5.72 10.52 -13.17
C PRO A 15 4.66 9.44 -12.98
N CYS A 16 3.91 9.52 -11.88
CA CYS A 16 2.77 8.65 -11.65
C CYS A 16 1.74 8.82 -12.78
N PRO A 17 1.25 7.74 -13.41
CA PRO A 17 0.28 7.81 -14.52
C PRO A 17 -1.06 8.46 -14.15
N LEU A 18 -1.34 8.63 -12.85
CA LEU A 18 -2.56 9.24 -12.34
C LEU A 18 -2.40 10.74 -12.07
N LEU A 19 -1.27 11.34 -12.45
CA LEU A 19 -1.08 12.79 -12.37
C LEU A 19 -1.82 13.48 -13.52
N ALA A 20 -2.53 14.55 -13.20
CA ALA A 20 -3.10 15.50 -14.14
C ALA A 20 -2.60 16.89 -13.73
N ASP A 21 -1.95 17.61 -14.64
CA ASP A 21 -1.40 18.95 -14.42
C ASP A 21 -0.49 19.05 -13.17
N GLY A 22 0.31 17.99 -12.94
CA GLY A 22 1.22 17.91 -11.78
C GLY A 22 0.55 17.62 -10.43
N ALA A 23 -0.78 17.44 -10.41
CA ALA A 23 -1.55 17.05 -9.23
C ALA A 23 -2.11 15.63 -9.36
N CYS A 24 -2.44 14.99 -8.23
CA CYS A 24 -3.05 13.66 -8.24
C CYS A 24 -4.50 13.75 -8.75
N GLY A 25 -4.78 13.19 -9.94
CA GLY A 25 -6.12 13.21 -10.54
C GLY A 25 -7.15 12.35 -9.80
N ILE A 26 -6.69 11.43 -8.94
CA ILE A 26 -7.55 10.60 -8.08
C ILE A 26 -7.40 10.98 -6.60
N PHE A 27 -7.22 12.26 -6.27
CA PHE A 27 -6.91 12.70 -4.91
C PHE A 27 -7.87 12.14 -3.83
N GLU A 28 -9.17 12.08 -4.13
CA GLU A 28 -10.18 11.51 -3.24
C GLU A 28 -9.96 10.01 -2.98
N ALA A 29 -9.61 9.25 -4.02
CA ALA A 29 -9.30 7.81 -3.94
C ALA A 29 -7.81 7.50 -3.70
N ARG A 30 -7.01 8.51 -3.32
CA ARG A 30 -5.55 8.36 -3.15
C ARG A 30 -5.24 7.28 -2.10
N PRO A 31 -4.47 6.23 -2.46
CA PRO A 31 -4.18 5.11 -1.56
C PRO A 31 -3.52 5.53 -0.23
N LEU A 32 -3.72 4.73 0.82
CA LEU A 32 -3.16 4.98 2.15
C LEU A 32 -1.63 5.18 2.14
N SER A 33 -0.91 4.42 1.30
CA SER A 33 0.54 4.56 1.12
C SER A 33 0.94 5.97 0.66
N CYS A 34 0.20 6.55 -0.29
CA CYS A 34 0.45 7.89 -0.80
C CYS A 34 -0.15 9.00 0.09
N ARG A 35 -1.18 8.70 0.89
CA ARG A 35 -1.85 9.66 1.78
C ARG A 35 -1.10 9.87 3.10
N GLY A 36 -0.46 8.82 3.61
CA GLY A 36 0.37 8.91 4.82
C GLY A 36 1.75 9.53 4.59
N PHE A 37 2.19 9.65 3.32
CA PHE A 37 3.44 10.32 2.97
C PHE A 37 3.19 11.81 2.72
N ALA A 38 3.30 12.60 3.78
CA ALA A 38 3.16 14.05 3.74
C ALA A 38 4.31 14.70 4.54
N SER A 39 4.91 15.76 3.99
CA SER A 39 5.91 16.57 4.68
C SER A 39 5.42 18.00 4.85
N PHE A 40 5.87 18.66 5.92
CA PHE A 40 5.64 20.09 6.12
C PHE A 40 6.66 20.98 5.39
N SER A 41 7.64 20.39 4.69
CA SER A 41 8.64 21.14 3.92
C SER A 41 8.68 20.67 2.47
N ALA A 42 8.20 21.52 1.57
CA ALA A 42 8.32 21.29 0.13
C ALA A 42 9.80 21.20 -0.31
N GLU A 43 10.68 21.98 0.33
CA GLU A 43 12.12 21.94 0.06
C GLU A 43 12.73 20.58 0.44
N ALA A 44 12.32 19.99 1.57
CA ALA A 44 12.77 18.66 1.96
C ALA A 44 12.32 17.59 0.95
N CYS A 45 11.05 17.64 0.53
CA CYS A 45 10.54 16.78 -0.54
C CYS A 45 11.35 16.93 -1.83
N GLN A 46 11.66 18.16 -2.24
CA GLN A 46 12.43 18.44 -3.44
C GLN A 46 13.85 17.87 -3.35
N ARG A 47 14.55 18.11 -2.23
CA ARG A 47 15.91 17.57 -2.02
C ARG A 47 15.93 16.05 -2.06
N ALA A 48 14.98 15.39 -1.39
CA ALA A 48 14.88 13.93 -1.40
C ALA A 48 14.58 13.38 -2.80
N TYR A 49 13.69 14.05 -3.55
CA TYR A 49 13.40 13.70 -4.95
C TYR A 49 14.63 13.84 -5.85
N ASP A 50 15.41 14.92 -5.71
CA ASP A 50 16.60 15.16 -6.53
C ASP A 50 17.76 14.24 -6.15
N ALA A 51 17.92 13.92 -4.87
CA ALA A 51 18.97 13.05 -4.35
C ALA A 51 18.61 11.56 -4.40
N LEU A 52 17.38 11.19 -4.78
CA LEU A 52 16.85 9.82 -4.71
C LEU A 52 17.00 9.20 -3.32
N THR A 53 16.72 9.99 -2.28
CA THR A 53 16.74 9.54 -0.87
C THR A 53 15.34 9.48 -0.30
N ASP A 54 15.20 8.77 0.83
CA ASP A 54 13.98 8.74 1.65
C ASP A 54 14.06 9.71 2.85
N ASP A 55 15.02 10.64 2.83
CA ASP A 55 15.26 11.63 3.88
C ASP A 55 14.26 12.79 3.81
N VAL A 56 12.99 12.45 4.03
CA VAL A 56 11.89 13.40 4.19
C VAL A 56 11.26 13.14 5.54
N MET A 57 11.30 14.14 6.42
CA MET A 57 10.59 14.06 7.68
C MET A 57 9.08 14.00 7.42
N ILE A 58 8.49 12.85 7.73
CA ILE A 58 7.04 12.62 7.79
C ILE A 58 6.62 12.78 9.26
N PRO A 59 5.55 13.55 9.55
CA PRO A 59 5.04 13.65 10.91
C PRO A 59 4.67 12.28 11.47
N GLN A 60 5.29 11.91 12.59
CA GLN A 60 5.09 10.60 13.22
C GLN A 60 3.61 10.26 13.47
N PRO A 61 2.73 11.19 13.89
CA PRO A 61 1.31 10.90 14.04
C PRO A 61 0.65 10.40 12.74
N TYR A 62 1.03 10.92 11.57
CA TYR A 62 0.48 10.49 10.29
C TYR A 62 0.99 9.10 9.90
N ALA A 63 2.27 8.81 10.16
CA ALA A 63 2.82 7.47 9.97
C ALA A 63 2.12 6.44 10.86
N ASN A 64 1.85 6.79 12.12
CA ASN A 64 1.15 5.92 13.07
C ASN A 64 -0.30 5.65 12.64
N VAL A 65 -1.05 6.69 12.28
CA VAL A 65 -2.43 6.56 11.81
C VAL A 65 -2.49 5.71 10.53
N ARG A 66 -1.59 5.96 9.57
CA ARG A 66 -1.48 5.13 8.36
C ARG A 66 -1.26 3.66 8.72
N SER A 67 -0.28 3.38 9.59
CA SER A 67 0.07 2.02 10.00
C SER A 67 -1.10 1.30 10.68
N ALA A 68 -1.82 2.00 11.57
CA ALA A 68 -3.00 1.47 12.24
C ALA A 68 -4.12 1.13 11.25
N LEU A 69 -4.44 2.03 10.32
CA LEU A 69 -5.46 1.81 9.29
C LEU A 69 -5.09 0.66 8.35
N GLU A 70 -3.83 0.59 7.93
CA GLU A 70 -3.32 -0.49 7.08
C GLU A 70 -3.41 -1.85 7.79
N SER A 71 -3.05 -1.90 9.08
CA SER A 71 -3.13 -3.12 9.89
C SER A 71 -4.59 -3.56 10.09
N ALA A 72 -5.49 -2.63 10.38
CA ALA A 72 -6.92 -2.91 10.52
C ALA A 72 -7.53 -3.45 9.21
N LEU A 73 -7.20 -2.82 8.07
CA LEU A 73 -7.68 -3.27 6.76
C LEU A 73 -7.17 -4.69 6.44
N ARG A 74 -5.87 -4.96 6.62
CA ARG A 74 -5.29 -6.29 6.39
C ARG A 74 -5.90 -7.35 7.32
N ALA A 75 -6.15 -7.01 8.58
CA ALA A 75 -6.80 -7.91 9.54
C ALA A 75 -8.22 -8.25 9.10
N ALA A 76 -8.99 -7.27 8.63
CA ALA A 76 -10.32 -7.49 8.08
C ALA A 76 -10.29 -8.40 6.83
N LEU A 77 -9.37 -8.16 5.90
CA LEU A 77 -9.18 -9.02 4.72
C LEU A 77 -8.84 -10.46 5.11
N LYS A 78 -7.89 -10.64 6.03
CA LYS A 78 -7.50 -11.96 6.55
C LYS A 78 -8.68 -12.66 7.24
N ALA A 79 -9.47 -11.94 8.04
CA ALA A 79 -10.66 -12.49 8.71
C ALA A 79 -11.73 -12.96 7.71
N CYS A 80 -11.82 -12.32 6.53
CA CYS A 80 -12.69 -12.69 5.42
C CYS A 80 -12.04 -13.69 4.45
N THR A 81 -10.88 -14.27 4.78
CA THR A 81 -10.13 -15.18 3.90
C THR A 81 -9.74 -14.59 2.53
N LEU A 82 -9.67 -13.26 2.44
CA LEU A 82 -9.20 -12.53 1.26
C LEU A 82 -7.69 -12.27 1.35
N PRO A 83 -6.99 -12.08 0.21
CA PRO A 83 -5.57 -11.76 0.21
C PRO A 83 -5.27 -10.47 0.99
N ALA A 84 -4.54 -10.58 2.11
CA ALA A 84 -4.12 -9.45 2.96
C ALA A 84 -2.75 -8.88 2.56
N VAL A 85 -2.48 -8.80 1.25
CA VAL A 85 -1.18 -8.41 0.67
C VAL A 85 -1.26 -7.05 -0.03
N SER A 86 -0.10 -6.43 -0.28
CA SER A 86 -0.01 -5.23 -1.11
C SER A 86 0.42 -5.61 -2.53
N TYR A 87 -0.25 -5.04 -3.53
CA TYR A 87 0.13 -5.20 -4.94
C TYR A 87 0.80 -3.93 -5.48
N GLU A 88 1.62 -4.09 -6.52
CA GLU A 88 2.11 -2.98 -7.33
C GLU A 88 0.93 -2.24 -7.97
N LEU A 89 0.78 -0.96 -7.61
CA LEU A 89 -0.41 -0.16 -7.92
C LEU A 89 -0.70 -0.08 -9.43
N THR A 90 0.32 0.15 -10.26
CA THR A 90 0.14 0.35 -11.70
C THR A 90 -0.41 -0.90 -12.38
N GLY A 91 0.17 -2.07 -12.06
CA GLY A 91 -0.26 -3.36 -12.56
C GLY A 91 -1.65 -3.74 -12.06
N ALA A 92 -1.90 -3.61 -10.75
CA ALA A 92 -3.20 -3.92 -10.16
C ALA A 92 -4.32 -3.03 -10.71
N LEU A 93 -4.09 -1.72 -10.78
CA LEU A 93 -5.08 -0.77 -11.31
C LEU A 93 -5.34 -1.01 -12.80
N SER A 94 -4.30 -1.28 -13.60
CA SER A 94 -4.47 -1.62 -15.01
C SER A 94 -5.32 -2.88 -15.21
N LYS A 95 -5.22 -3.88 -14.34
CA LYS A 95 -6.07 -5.08 -14.39
C LYS A 95 -7.49 -4.76 -13.96
N ALA A 96 -7.68 -4.04 -12.85
CA ALA A 96 -9.00 -3.65 -12.35
C ALA A 96 -9.78 -2.78 -13.36
N LEU A 97 -9.11 -1.90 -14.09
CA LEU A 97 -9.76 -1.06 -15.11
C LEU A 97 -10.07 -1.80 -16.41
N ALA A 98 -9.39 -2.92 -16.68
CA ALA A 98 -9.60 -3.72 -17.88
C ALA A 98 -10.74 -4.74 -17.75
N ASP A 99 -11.16 -5.03 -16.52
CA ASP A 99 -12.20 -6.01 -16.20
C ASP A 99 -13.21 -5.37 -15.23
N SER A 100 -14.43 -5.09 -15.73
CA SER A 100 -15.49 -4.46 -14.92
C SER A 100 -15.97 -5.36 -13.78
N ASP A 101 -15.74 -6.66 -13.85
CA ASP A 101 -16.16 -7.64 -12.85
C ASP A 101 -15.02 -7.99 -11.87
N ALA A 102 -13.85 -7.35 -12.02
CA ALA A 102 -12.66 -7.60 -11.22
C ALA A 102 -12.93 -7.52 -9.71
N GLU A 103 -13.70 -6.53 -9.25
CA GLU A 103 -14.03 -6.37 -7.83
C GLU A 103 -14.90 -7.53 -7.33
N ALA A 104 -15.98 -7.86 -8.04
CA ALA A 104 -16.89 -8.93 -7.65
C ALA A 104 -16.17 -10.28 -7.56
N ARG A 105 -15.40 -10.61 -8.59
CA ARG A 105 -14.60 -11.85 -8.64
C ARG A 105 -13.56 -11.91 -7.51
N TRP A 106 -12.90 -10.80 -7.23
CA TRP A 106 -11.93 -10.73 -6.14
C TRP A 106 -12.60 -10.90 -4.77
N LEU A 107 -13.78 -10.31 -4.56
CA LEU A 107 -14.58 -10.49 -3.33
C LEU A 107 -15.09 -11.92 -3.16
N GLU A 108 -15.28 -12.67 -4.24
CA GLU A 108 -15.59 -14.11 -4.23
C GLU A 108 -14.34 -14.99 -3.98
N GLY A 109 -13.16 -14.39 -3.84
CA GLY A 109 -11.90 -15.07 -3.56
C GLY A 109 -11.13 -15.51 -4.79
N GLU A 110 -11.52 -15.09 -6.00
CA GLU A 110 -10.76 -15.38 -7.21
C GLU A 110 -9.43 -14.63 -7.24
N THR A 111 -8.43 -15.25 -7.88
CA THR A 111 -7.14 -14.61 -8.16
C THR A 111 -7.27 -13.69 -9.38
N VAL A 112 -7.60 -12.42 -9.14
CA VAL A 112 -7.74 -11.38 -10.18
C VAL A 112 -6.40 -10.69 -10.49
N PHE A 113 -5.61 -10.41 -9.45
CA PHE A 113 -4.33 -9.70 -9.57
C PHE A 113 -3.15 -10.66 -9.79
N ASP A 114 -2.05 -10.11 -10.32
CA ASP A 114 -0.84 -10.92 -10.55
C ASP A 114 -0.14 -11.27 -9.23
N PRO A 115 0.08 -12.55 -8.90
CA PRO A 115 0.86 -12.93 -7.73
C PRO A 115 2.31 -12.41 -7.76
N ASP A 116 2.87 -12.21 -8.96
CA ASP A 116 4.22 -11.66 -9.12
C ASP A 116 4.27 -10.14 -8.91
N SER A 117 3.11 -9.49 -8.87
CA SER A 117 2.99 -8.07 -8.53
C SER A 117 2.85 -7.80 -7.04
N ILE A 118 2.86 -8.83 -6.19
CA ILE A 118 2.84 -8.66 -4.74
C ILE A 118 4.14 -7.99 -4.28
N ASP A 119 4.01 -6.91 -3.52
CA ASP A 119 5.13 -6.22 -2.89
C ASP A 119 5.68 -7.09 -1.74
N ARG A 120 6.90 -7.61 -1.95
CA ARG A 120 7.65 -8.43 -0.98
C ARG A 120 8.83 -7.68 -0.38
N SER A 121 8.79 -6.34 -0.37
CA SER A 121 9.88 -5.50 0.14
C SER A 121 10.15 -5.63 1.64
N ALA A 122 9.22 -6.22 2.40
CA ALA A 122 9.40 -6.46 3.82
C ALA A 122 10.25 -7.70 4.12
N ASP A 123 11.11 -7.60 5.13
CA ASP A 123 11.86 -8.75 5.62
C ASP A 123 11.00 -9.73 6.44
N ALA A 124 11.54 -10.93 6.67
CA ALA A 124 10.85 -12.01 7.36
C ALA A 124 10.47 -11.67 8.81
N ALA A 125 11.26 -10.86 9.51
CA ALA A 125 10.99 -10.46 10.89
C ALA A 125 9.78 -9.50 10.93
N THR A 126 9.76 -8.54 10.01
CA THR A 126 8.64 -7.61 9.82
C THR A 126 7.37 -8.36 9.45
N GLU A 127 7.47 -9.38 8.60
CA GLU A 127 6.32 -10.19 8.21
C GLU A 127 5.77 -11.02 9.37
N PHE A 128 6.64 -11.66 10.15
CA PHE A 128 6.22 -12.38 11.35
C PHE A 128 5.52 -11.46 12.37
N GLN A 129 6.10 -10.28 12.63
CA GLN A 129 5.49 -9.29 13.51
C GLN A 129 4.11 -8.84 13.01
N ARG A 130 3.95 -8.67 11.69
CA ARG A 130 2.65 -8.35 11.10
C ARG A 130 1.64 -9.45 11.34
N GLU A 131 1.99 -10.71 11.09
CA GLU A 131 1.06 -11.82 11.30
C GLU A 131 0.52 -11.86 12.73
N VAL A 132 1.40 -11.67 13.73
CA VAL A 132 1.01 -11.57 15.15
C VAL A 132 0.07 -10.39 15.40
N ILE A 133 0.37 -9.22 14.82
CA ILE A 133 -0.49 -8.02 14.93
C ILE A 133 -1.87 -8.31 14.32
N LEU A 134 -1.93 -8.90 13.13
CA LEU A 134 -3.19 -9.20 12.46
C LEU A 134 -4.05 -10.17 13.28
N ASP A 135 -3.46 -11.26 13.79
CA ASP A 135 -4.17 -12.23 14.61
C ASP A 135 -4.69 -11.62 15.92
N THR A 136 -3.90 -10.74 16.53
CA THR A 136 -4.30 -9.98 17.72
C THR A 136 -5.49 -9.07 17.43
N VAL A 137 -5.45 -8.32 16.32
CA VAL A 137 -6.54 -7.44 15.90
C VAL A 137 -7.81 -8.25 15.62
N ILE A 138 -7.69 -9.40 14.95
CA ILE A 138 -8.83 -10.28 14.66
C ILE A 138 -9.44 -10.83 15.94
N ALA A 139 -8.63 -11.34 16.86
CA ALA A 139 -9.10 -11.85 18.15
C ALA A 139 -9.81 -10.76 18.94
N ALA A 140 -9.19 -9.58 19.06
CA ALA A 140 -9.77 -8.44 19.77
C ALA A 140 -11.12 -7.99 19.14
N ALA A 141 -11.21 -7.95 17.81
CA ALA A 141 -12.46 -7.59 17.12
C ALA A 141 -13.60 -8.60 17.36
N ARG A 142 -13.27 -9.85 17.71
CA ARG A 142 -14.23 -10.91 18.08
C ARG A 142 -14.51 -11.00 19.58
N GLY A 143 -13.85 -10.19 20.41
CA GLY A 143 -13.92 -10.29 21.87
C GLY A 143 -13.15 -11.49 22.45
N GLU A 144 -12.22 -12.05 21.68
CA GLU A 144 -11.36 -13.17 22.07
C GLU A 144 -10.03 -12.65 22.65
N ALA A 145 -9.38 -13.46 23.49
CA ALA A 145 -8.02 -13.17 23.93
C ALA A 145 -7.04 -13.37 22.74
N PRO A 146 -6.04 -12.49 22.55
CA PRO A 146 -4.97 -12.73 21.59
C PRO A 146 -4.23 -14.03 21.93
N ARG A 147 -3.86 -14.81 20.91
CA ARG A 147 -3.08 -16.05 21.07
C ARG A 147 -1.59 -15.78 21.09
#